data_AF-A0A497CU38-F1
#
_entry.id   AF-A0A497CU38-F1
#
_cell.length_a   1.000
_cell.length_b   1.000
_cell.length_c   1.000
_cell.angle_alpha   90.00
_cell.angle_beta   90.00
_cell.angle_gamma   90.00
#
_symmetry.space_group_name_H-M   'P 1'
#
loop_
_entity.id
_entity.type
_entity.pdbx_description
1 polymer ?
#
loop_
_entity_poly.entity_id
_entity_poly.type
_entity_poly.pdbx_seq_one_letter_code
_entity_poly.pdbx_strand_id
1 'polypeptide(L)'
;MKKTGNILAIFALSLMVIFTSCTKKDNYDKSDEAFKLEEADLVFIGDGDFEKVITNPLVKLDDCKYIVAGTIEFRKSDAIIAVIDFGDGSCDNIATKTVDGETTEFILEKEGKENKYKKVVVEPLVKIDGCEFIVSGIVKFYEGDKWVATIDFGDGTCDEWATKTWDGGSKTFSLIKD
;
A
#
# COMPACT_ATOMS: atom_id res chain seq x y z
N MET A 1 -59.65 52.95 37.24
CA MET A 1 -59.60 51.76 38.10
C MET A 1 -58.54 50.81 37.54
N LYS A 2 -57.34 50.80 38.13
CA LYS A 2 -56.79 49.65 38.90
C LYS A 2 -56.85 48.30 38.17
N LYS A 3 -55.71 47.82 37.66
CA LYS A 3 -54.88 46.85 38.39
C LYS A 3 -53.53 46.62 37.70
N THR A 4 -52.49 46.82 38.50
CA THR A 4 -51.12 46.33 38.34
C THR A 4 -51.06 44.81 38.55
N GLY A 5 -50.09 44.14 37.94
CA GLY A 5 -49.74 42.75 38.21
C GLY A 5 -48.48 42.32 37.43
N ASN A 6 -47.34 42.34 38.12
CA ASN A 6 -46.01 41.87 37.69
C ASN A 6 -46.01 40.37 37.30
N ILE A 7 -45.03 39.95 36.49
CA ILE A 7 -44.00 38.92 36.80
C ILE A 7 -43.43 38.30 35.49
N LEU A 8 -42.16 38.61 35.27
CA LEU A 8 -41.04 37.76 34.83
C LEU A 8 -41.34 36.36 34.23
N ALA A 9 -40.92 36.13 32.98
CA ALA A 9 -40.28 34.88 32.54
C ALA A 9 -39.49 35.11 31.25
N ILE A 10 -38.18 35.30 31.38
CA ILE A 10 -37.21 35.21 30.29
C ILE A 10 -37.03 33.72 30.00
N PHE A 11 -37.42 33.26 28.81
CA PHE A 11 -36.93 32.00 28.26
C PHE A 11 -36.07 32.32 27.04
N ALA A 12 -34.78 32.52 27.31
CA ALA A 12 -33.75 32.41 26.29
C ALA A 12 -33.74 30.95 25.84
N LEU A 13 -34.27 30.69 24.64
CA LEU A 13 -34.22 29.37 24.04
C LEU A 13 -32.79 29.14 23.55
N SER A 14 -31.98 28.60 24.45
CA SER A 14 -30.67 28.04 24.16
C SER A 14 -30.84 26.87 23.19
N LEU A 15 -30.66 27.12 21.90
CA LEU A 15 -30.35 26.06 20.95
C LEU A 15 -28.89 25.65 21.18
N MET A 16 -28.70 24.82 22.19
CA MET A 16 -27.45 24.13 22.47
C MET A 16 -27.25 23.13 21.33
N VAL A 17 -26.50 23.51 20.31
CA VAL A 17 -26.02 22.56 19.31
C VAL A 17 -25.00 21.69 20.02
N ILE A 18 -25.46 20.53 20.49
CA ILE A 18 -24.60 19.48 20.99
C ILE A 18 -23.89 18.94 19.75
N PHE A 19 -22.73 19.50 19.41
CA PHE A 19 -21.79 18.77 18.58
C PHE A 19 -21.43 17.53 19.39
N THR A 20 -22.03 16.39 19.04
CA THR A 20 -21.44 15.09 19.30
C THR A 20 -20.16 15.06 18.48
N SER A 21 -19.11 15.70 19.02
CA SER A 21 -17.75 15.46 18.61
C SER A 21 -17.50 13.99 18.88
N CYS A 22 -17.67 13.17 17.84
CA CYS A 22 -17.06 11.86 17.82
C CYS A 22 -15.58 12.10 18.09
N THR A 23 -15.15 11.80 19.31
CA THR A 23 -13.74 11.60 19.59
C THR A 23 -13.33 10.42 18.72
N LYS A 24 -12.83 10.70 17.52
CA LYS A 24 -11.90 9.78 16.86
C LYS A 24 -10.75 9.71 17.85
N LYS A 25 -10.79 8.68 18.71
CA LYS A 25 -9.61 8.25 19.44
C LYS A 25 -8.58 8.00 18.34
N ASP A 26 -7.48 8.73 18.40
CA ASP A 26 -6.31 8.47 17.57
C ASP A 26 -5.89 7.05 17.90
N ASN A 27 -6.40 6.10 17.12
CA ASN A 27 -5.90 4.76 17.10
C ASN A 27 -4.61 4.91 16.32
N TYR A 28 -3.52 5.19 17.03
CA TYR A 28 -2.17 4.99 16.52
C TYR A 28 -2.15 3.56 15.97
N ASP A 29 -2.23 3.48 14.65
CA ASP A 29 -2.70 2.32 13.93
C ASP A 29 -1.58 1.29 13.96
N LYS A 30 -1.64 0.34 14.89
CA LYS A 30 -0.68 -0.78 14.99
C LYS A 30 -0.51 -1.55 13.67
N SER A 31 -1.38 -1.32 12.68
CA SER A 31 -1.20 -1.85 11.33
C SER A 31 -0.03 -1.21 10.59
N ASP A 32 0.31 0.07 10.82
CA ASP A 32 1.38 0.76 10.08
C ASP A 32 2.76 0.12 10.37
N GLU A 33 3.01 -0.32 11.61
CA GLU A 33 4.24 -1.05 11.99
C GLU A 33 4.40 -2.40 11.26
N ALA A 34 3.29 -3.08 10.93
CA ALA A 34 3.33 -4.33 10.19
C ALA A 34 3.77 -4.13 8.72
N PHE A 35 3.63 -2.90 8.19
CA PHE A 35 3.98 -2.54 6.81
C PHE A 35 5.40 -2.01 6.66
N LYS A 36 6.05 -1.57 7.75
CA LYS A 36 7.43 -1.05 7.75
C LYS A 36 8.52 -2.13 7.57
N LEU A 37 8.11 -3.39 7.50
CA LEU A 37 8.99 -4.54 7.61
C LEU A 37 8.81 -5.47 6.42
N GLU A 38 9.14 -4.96 5.24
CA GLU A 38 9.16 -5.72 4.00
C GLU A 38 10.58 -6.12 3.58
N GLU A 39 10.66 -7.25 2.88
CA GLU A 39 11.88 -7.73 2.25
C GLU A 39 11.80 -7.43 0.75
N ALA A 40 12.92 -7.00 0.18
CA ALA A 40 12.99 -6.68 -1.23
C ALA A 40 12.85 -7.95 -2.08
N ASP A 41 12.10 -7.83 -3.18
CA ASP A 41 12.01 -8.86 -4.22
C ASP A 41 13.16 -8.78 -5.21
N LEU A 42 13.61 -7.53 -5.44
CA LEU A 42 14.70 -7.15 -6.32
C LEU A 42 15.61 -6.17 -5.58
N VAL A 43 16.93 -6.35 -5.75
CA VAL A 43 17.94 -5.44 -5.22
C VAL A 43 18.79 -4.95 -6.39
N PHE A 44 18.85 -3.64 -6.59
CA PHE A 44 19.63 -3.02 -7.66
C PHE A 44 20.80 -2.22 -7.11
N ILE A 45 21.91 -2.19 -7.86
CA ILE A 45 23.10 -1.42 -7.49
C ILE A 45 23.00 -0.01 -8.10
N GLY A 46 23.21 1.03 -7.29
CA GLY A 46 23.35 2.42 -7.75
C GLY A 46 22.45 3.40 -7.01
N ASP A 47 21.89 4.38 -7.74
CA ASP A 47 21.25 5.58 -7.20
C ASP A 47 19.77 5.75 -7.61
N GLY A 48 19.13 4.66 -8.06
CA GLY A 48 17.68 4.66 -8.35
C GLY A 48 17.27 5.18 -9.72
N ASP A 49 18.23 5.31 -10.63
CA ASP A 49 18.06 5.65 -12.05
C ASP A 49 17.46 4.51 -12.89
N PHE A 50 16.75 3.56 -12.29
CA PHE A 50 16.08 2.50 -13.02
C PHE A 50 14.72 2.97 -13.54
N GLU A 51 14.33 2.47 -14.70
CA GLU A 51 12.99 2.65 -15.26
C GLU A 51 12.20 1.35 -15.17
N LYS A 52 10.89 1.49 -14.98
CA LYS A 52 9.92 0.39 -15.00
C LYS A 52 9.10 0.49 -16.29
N VAL A 53 9.21 -0.51 -17.16
CA VAL A 53 8.54 -0.56 -18.46
C VAL A 53 7.60 -1.77 -18.49
N ILE A 54 6.30 -1.52 -18.64
CA ILE A 54 5.31 -2.57 -18.88
C ILE A 54 5.37 -2.92 -20.38
N THR A 55 5.97 -4.05 -20.71
CA THR A 55 6.13 -4.49 -22.11
C THR A 55 4.94 -5.32 -22.59
N ASN A 56 4.29 -6.05 -21.68
CA ASN A 56 2.98 -6.67 -21.90
C ASN A 56 2.01 -6.19 -20.81
N PRO A 57 0.79 -5.72 -21.16
CA PRO A 57 -0.17 -5.21 -20.18
C PRO A 57 -0.45 -6.20 -19.05
N LEU A 58 -0.49 -5.70 -17.82
CA LEU A 58 -0.84 -6.51 -16.65
C LEU A 58 -2.33 -6.87 -16.69
N VAL A 59 -2.63 -8.15 -16.52
CA VAL A 59 -4.01 -8.67 -16.56
C VAL A 59 -4.43 -9.11 -15.16
N LYS A 60 -5.60 -8.61 -14.72
CA LYS A 60 -6.22 -8.96 -13.45
C LYS A 60 -7.64 -9.46 -13.70
N LEU A 61 -7.93 -10.70 -13.31
CA LEU A 61 -9.28 -11.27 -13.37
C LEU A 61 -10.08 -10.90 -12.11
N ASP A 62 -11.39 -10.70 -12.23
CA ASP A 62 -12.25 -10.28 -11.12
C ASP A 62 -12.20 -11.26 -9.93
N ASP A 63 -12.31 -12.55 -10.21
CA ASP A 63 -12.34 -13.63 -9.21
C ASP A 63 -10.96 -14.22 -8.87
N CYS A 64 -9.87 -13.54 -9.26
CA CYS A 64 -8.51 -13.95 -8.93
C CYS A 64 -7.84 -12.92 -8.02
N LYS A 65 -7.02 -13.30 -7.04
CA LYS A 65 -6.29 -12.30 -6.23
C LYS A 65 -5.07 -11.72 -6.95
N TYR A 66 -4.50 -12.48 -7.86
CA TYR A 66 -3.19 -12.23 -8.46
C TYR A 66 -3.29 -11.52 -9.81
N ILE A 67 -2.21 -10.84 -10.20
CA ILE A 67 -1.98 -10.51 -11.61
C ILE A 67 -1.63 -11.83 -12.30
N VAL A 68 -2.34 -12.16 -13.37
CA VAL A 68 -2.28 -13.49 -13.99
C VAL A 68 -1.48 -13.52 -15.30
N ALA A 69 -1.19 -12.34 -15.86
CA ALA A 69 -0.40 -12.21 -17.08
C ALA A 69 0.16 -10.78 -17.20
N GLY A 70 1.13 -10.63 -18.09
CA GLY A 70 1.81 -9.37 -18.37
C GLY A 70 3.28 -9.43 -17.95
N THR A 71 4.04 -8.42 -18.39
CA THR A 71 5.49 -8.41 -18.21
C THR A 71 5.95 -7.01 -17.84
N ILE A 72 6.77 -6.93 -16.79
CA ILE A 72 7.46 -5.71 -16.37
C ILE A 72 8.95 -5.90 -16.59
N GLU A 73 9.57 -4.99 -17.32
CA GLU A 73 11.02 -4.87 -17.44
C GLU A 73 11.51 -3.73 -16.55
N PHE A 74 12.52 -4.02 -15.74
CA PHE A 74 13.33 -3.01 -15.06
C PHE A 74 14.57 -2.78 -15.89
N ARG A 75 14.83 -1.53 -16.24
CA ARG A 75 15.98 -1.15 -17.07
C ARG A 75 16.81 -0.08 -16.39
N LYS A 76 18.11 -0.07 -16.66
CA LYS A 76 19.05 0.96 -16.20
C LYS A 76 20.00 1.27 -17.34
N SER A 77 20.05 2.54 -17.75
CA SER A 77 20.85 2.97 -18.93
C SER A 77 20.58 2.09 -20.17
N ASP A 78 19.29 1.89 -20.50
CA ASP A 78 18.79 1.03 -21.59
C ASP A 78 19.07 -0.48 -21.46
N ALA A 79 19.82 -0.94 -20.46
CA ALA A 79 20.05 -2.34 -20.18
C ALA A 79 18.94 -2.92 -19.30
N ILE A 80 18.38 -4.08 -19.69
CA ILE A 80 17.42 -4.81 -18.86
C ILE A 80 18.17 -5.45 -17.69
N ILE A 81 17.79 -5.10 -16.48
CA ILE A 81 18.40 -5.59 -15.22
C ILE A 81 17.49 -6.58 -14.48
N ALA A 82 16.18 -6.55 -14.72
CA ALA A 82 15.26 -7.57 -14.26
C ALA A 82 14.02 -7.65 -15.14
N VAL A 83 13.40 -8.82 -15.21
CA VAL A 83 12.10 -9.04 -15.85
C VAL A 83 11.19 -9.81 -14.90
N ILE A 84 9.97 -9.31 -14.69
CA ILE A 84 8.89 -10.06 -14.04
C ILE A 84 7.88 -10.46 -15.10
N ASP A 85 7.62 -11.76 -15.21
CA ASP A 85 6.55 -12.32 -16.04
C ASP A 85 5.48 -12.94 -15.13
N PHE A 86 4.25 -12.44 -15.22
CA PHE A 86 3.13 -12.82 -14.36
C PHE A 86 2.39 -14.09 -14.84
N GLY A 87 2.80 -14.69 -15.95
CA GLY A 87 2.25 -15.95 -16.44
C GLY A 87 1.31 -15.79 -17.63
N ASP A 88 0.49 -16.81 -17.85
CA ASP A 88 -0.25 -17.04 -19.09
C ASP A 88 -1.75 -16.70 -19.02
N GLY A 89 -2.22 -16.20 -17.87
CA GLY A 89 -3.62 -15.94 -17.59
C GLY A 89 -4.25 -16.92 -16.60
N SER A 90 -3.55 -17.99 -16.22
CA SER A 90 -3.97 -18.89 -15.15
C SER A 90 -4.07 -18.16 -13.81
N CYS A 91 -5.13 -18.44 -13.04
CA CYS A 91 -5.26 -17.88 -11.70
C CYS A 91 -4.47 -18.70 -10.69
N ASP A 92 -3.18 -18.40 -10.57
CA ASP A 92 -2.29 -18.91 -9.55
C ASP A 92 -1.39 -17.79 -9.01
N ASN A 93 -0.61 -18.09 -7.98
CA ASN A 93 0.27 -17.13 -7.31
C ASN A 93 1.72 -17.21 -7.82
N ILE A 94 1.94 -17.75 -9.02
CA ILE A 94 3.26 -18.05 -9.56
C ILE A 94 3.57 -17.10 -10.71
N ALA A 95 4.45 -16.15 -10.46
CA ALA A 95 5.15 -15.41 -11.50
C ALA A 95 6.56 -16.00 -11.69
N THR A 96 7.31 -15.47 -12.66
CA THR A 96 8.76 -15.68 -12.74
C THR A 96 9.49 -14.36 -12.65
N LYS A 97 10.67 -14.39 -12.04
CA LYS A 97 11.61 -13.28 -12.06
C LYS A 97 12.90 -13.71 -12.74
N THR A 98 13.39 -12.90 -13.65
CA THR A 98 14.67 -13.10 -14.33
C THR A 98 15.62 -11.97 -13.95
N VAL A 99 16.77 -12.31 -13.37
CA VAL A 99 17.83 -11.37 -13.00
C VAL A 99 19.15 -11.96 -13.49
N ASP A 100 19.98 -11.17 -14.17
CA ASP A 100 21.25 -11.62 -14.75
C ASP A 100 21.16 -12.88 -15.63
N GLY A 101 20.01 -13.06 -16.30
CA GLY A 101 19.72 -14.22 -17.16
C GLY A 101 19.27 -15.48 -16.41
N GLU A 102 19.23 -15.46 -15.08
CA GLU A 102 18.70 -16.56 -14.27
C GLU A 102 17.22 -16.33 -13.96
N THR A 103 16.38 -17.27 -14.36
CA THR A 103 14.94 -17.26 -14.09
C THR A 103 14.59 -18.12 -12.89
N THR A 104 13.84 -17.57 -11.95
CA THR A 104 13.35 -18.26 -10.75
C THR A 104 11.85 -18.02 -10.58
N GLU A 105 11.17 -18.94 -9.90
CA GLU A 105 9.78 -18.71 -9.50
C GLU A 105 9.68 -17.53 -8.53
N PHE A 106 8.65 -16.73 -8.73
CA PHE A 106 8.35 -15.56 -7.92
C PHE A 106 6.94 -15.70 -7.34
N ILE A 107 6.87 -16.11 -6.08
CA ILE A 107 5.59 -16.34 -5.40
C ILE A 107 4.98 -15.00 -4.98
N LEU A 108 3.83 -14.68 -5.56
CA LEU A 108 3.13 -13.41 -5.39
C LEU A 108 2.44 -13.29 -4.02
N GLU A 109 2.00 -14.41 -3.44
CA GLU A 109 1.37 -14.44 -2.11
C GLU A 109 2.38 -14.77 -1.02
N LYS A 110 2.52 -13.89 -0.03
CA LYS A 110 3.40 -14.08 1.14
C LYS A 110 2.60 -13.94 2.43
N GLU A 111 3.02 -14.67 3.45
CA GLU A 111 2.48 -14.48 4.81
C GLU A 111 3.04 -13.19 5.42
N GLY A 112 2.18 -12.41 6.07
CA GLY A 112 2.58 -11.22 6.81
C GLY A 112 3.15 -11.53 8.19
N LYS A 113 3.85 -10.56 8.79
CA LYS A 113 4.29 -10.69 10.19
C LYS A 113 3.07 -10.86 11.10
N GLU A 114 3.19 -11.77 12.06
CA GLU A 114 2.11 -12.21 12.97
C GLU A 114 0.98 -13.06 12.31
N ASN A 115 1.15 -13.55 11.07
CA ASN A 115 0.20 -14.41 10.34
C ASN A 115 -1.24 -13.83 10.24
N LYS A 116 -1.42 -12.54 10.50
CA LYS A 116 -2.73 -11.90 10.47
C LYS A 116 -3.17 -11.58 9.04
N TYR A 117 -2.21 -11.19 8.21
CA TYR A 117 -2.48 -10.73 6.85
C TYR A 117 -1.77 -11.60 5.82
N LYS A 118 -2.45 -11.82 4.71
CA LYS A 118 -1.83 -12.26 3.45
C LYS A 118 -1.40 -11.03 2.66
N LYS A 119 -0.21 -11.09 2.09
CA LYS A 119 0.36 -10.06 1.23
C LYS A 119 0.36 -10.57 -0.19
N VAL A 120 -0.16 -9.77 -1.12
CA VAL A 120 -0.13 -10.06 -2.55
C VAL A 120 0.70 -8.98 -3.23
N VAL A 121 1.85 -9.37 -3.76
CA VAL A 121 2.71 -8.50 -4.56
C VAL A 121 2.03 -8.25 -5.90
N VAL A 122 1.75 -6.98 -6.19
CA VAL A 122 1.20 -6.51 -7.47
C VAL A 122 2.32 -6.00 -8.37
N GLU A 123 3.28 -5.31 -7.76
CA GLU A 123 4.56 -4.95 -8.37
C GLU A 123 5.68 -5.31 -7.39
N PRO A 124 6.79 -5.88 -7.87
CA PRO A 124 7.87 -6.36 -7.00
C PRO A 124 8.42 -5.22 -6.14
N LEU A 125 8.74 -5.53 -4.88
CA LEU A 125 9.40 -4.59 -3.98
C LEU A 125 10.86 -4.41 -4.39
N VAL A 126 11.24 -3.17 -4.71
CA VAL A 126 12.58 -2.84 -5.17
C VAL A 126 13.35 -2.13 -4.05
N LYS A 127 14.55 -2.61 -3.78
CA LYS A 127 15.54 -1.90 -2.96
C LYS A 127 16.74 -1.50 -3.82
N ILE A 128 17.29 -0.33 -3.55
CA ILE A 128 18.55 0.10 -4.15
C ILE A 128 19.65 -0.03 -3.09
N ASP A 129 20.81 -0.51 -3.50
CA ASP A 129 21.99 -0.58 -2.65
C ASP A 129 22.41 0.82 -2.16
N GLY A 130 22.73 0.94 -0.87
CA GLY A 130 22.97 2.23 -0.23
C GLY A 130 21.72 3.02 0.16
N CYS A 131 20.51 2.57 -0.20
CA CYS A 131 19.26 3.08 0.34
C CYS A 131 18.75 2.19 1.48
N GLU A 132 18.29 2.76 2.59
CA GLU A 132 17.78 1.96 3.72
C GLU A 132 16.38 1.39 3.44
N PHE A 133 15.61 2.07 2.59
CA PHE A 133 14.19 1.82 2.35
C PHE A 133 13.92 1.00 1.07
N ILE A 134 12.75 0.37 1.03
CA ILE A 134 12.14 -0.07 -0.24
C ILE A 134 11.67 1.20 -0.95
N VAL A 135 12.05 1.35 -2.21
CA VAL A 135 11.86 2.60 -2.98
C VAL A 135 10.75 2.49 -4.02
N SER A 136 10.28 1.26 -4.29
CA SER A 136 9.19 1.02 -5.23
C SER A 136 8.56 -0.35 -5.00
N GLY A 137 7.36 -0.52 -5.56
CA GLY A 137 6.58 -1.74 -5.50
C GLY A 137 5.22 -1.50 -4.87
N ILE A 138 4.30 -2.43 -5.13
CA ILE A 138 2.90 -2.32 -4.71
C ILE A 138 2.48 -3.64 -4.09
N VAL A 139 2.00 -3.59 -2.84
CA VAL A 139 1.53 -4.77 -2.10
C VAL A 139 0.10 -4.56 -1.64
N LYS A 140 -0.76 -5.54 -1.92
CA LYS A 140 -2.11 -5.61 -1.36
C LYS A 140 -2.12 -6.49 -0.12
N PHE A 141 -2.83 -6.04 0.90
CA PHE A 141 -3.01 -6.75 2.15
C PHE A 141 -4.43 -7.30 2.23
N TYR A 142 -4.54 -8.55 2.67
CA TYR A 142 -5.79 -9.26 2.84
C TYR A 142 -5.91 -9.85 4.24
N GLU A 143 -7.09 -9.74 4.84
CA GLU A 143 -7.47 -10.50 6.03
C GLU A 143 -8.45 -11.60 5.58
N GLY A 144 -7.97 -12.86 5.55
CA GLY A 144 -8.64 -13.93 4.82
C GLY A 144 -8.68 -13.63 3.32
N ASP A 145 -9.88 -13.52 2.75
CA ASP A 145 -10.10 -13.16 1.34
C ASP A 145 -10.47 -11.69 1.14
N LYS A 146 -10.60 -10.93 2.22
CA LYS A 146 -11.01 -9.53 2.17
C LYS A 146 -9.79 -8.63 2.00
N TRP A 147 -9.77 -7.83 0.92
CA TRP A 147 -8.80 -6.74 0.78
C TRP A 147 -9.00 -5.70 1.89
N VAL A 148 -7.91 -5.31 2.55
CA VAL A 148 -7.93 -4.34 3.66
C VAL A 148 -7.09 -3.10 3.41
N ALA A 149 -6.01 -3.21 2.64
CA ALA A 149 -5.17 -2.08 2.29
C ALA A 149 -4.30 -2.38 1.07
N THR A 150 -3.81 -1.33 0.43
CA THR A 150 -2.71 -1.35 -0.54
C THR A 150 -1.61 -0.44 -0.04
N ILE A 151 -0.36 -0.89 -0.08
CA ILE A 151 0.81 -0.07 0.18
C ILE A 151 1.56 0.11 -1.15
N ASP A 152 1.76 1.36 -1.53
CA ASP A 152 2.63 1.79 -2.62
C ASP A 152 3.92 2.35 -2.01
N PHE A 153 5.05 1.74 -2.34
CA PHE A 153 6.37 2.05 -1.79
C PHE A 153 7.12 3.13 -2.57
N GLY A 154 6.51 3.70 -3.62
CA GLY A 154 7.08 4.82 -4.36
C GLY A 154 7.55 4.47 -5.77
N ASP A 155 8.27 5.41 -6.36
CA ASP A 155 8.59 5.45 -7.78
C ASP A 155 10.04 5.06 -8.11
N GLY A 156 10.84 4.69 -7.11
CA GLY A 156 12.27 4.42 -7.23
C GLY A 156 13.15 5.47 -6.57
N THR A 157 12.58 6.62 -6.17
CA THR A 157 13.30 7.63 -5.38
C THR A 157 13.69 7.07 -4.02
N CYS A 158 14.95 7.25 -3.61
CA CYS A 158 15.39 6.85 -2.27
C CYS A 158 14.91 7.86 -1.22
N ASP A 159 13.73 7.60 -0.68
CA ASP A 159 13.14 8.30 0.46
C ASP A 159 12.39 7.34 1.39
N GLU A 160 11.94 7.84 2.53
CA GLU A 160 11.26 7.06 3.55
C GLU A 160 9.75 6.94 3.35
N TRP A 161 9.16 7.41 2.25
CA TRP A 161 7.72 7.60 2.14
C TRP A 161 7.02 6.45 1.41
N ALA A 162 5.95 5.96 2.02
CA ALA A 162 5.02 5.03 1.39
C ALA A 162 3.58 5.54 1.51
N THR A 163 2.72 5.14 0.59
CA THR A 163 1.30 5.51 0.59
C THR A 163 0.42 4.30 0.86
N LYS A 164 -0.31 4.35 1.98
CA LYS A 164 -1.35 3.38 2.32
C LYS A 164 -2.69 3.85 1.77
N THR A 165 -3.40 2.98 1.05
CA THR A 165 -4.76 3.21 0.57
C THR A 165 -5.69 2.11 1.09
N TRP A 166 -6.88 2.46 1.54
CA TRP A 166 -7.89 1.54 2.07
C TRP A 166 -9.30 2.01 1.70
N ASP A 167 -10.33 1.26 2.10
CA ASP A 167 -11.71 1.67 1.89
C ASP A 167 -12.03 2.96 2.65
N GLY A 168 -12.21 4.05 1.92
CA GLY A 168 -12.54 5.37 2.46
C GLY A 168 -11.35 6.28 2.75
N GLY A 169 -10.12 5.96 2.34
CA GLY A 169 -9.02 6.90 2.50
C GLY A 169 -7.65 6.47 1.96
N SER A 170 -6.73 7.43 2.05
CA SER A 170 -5.31 7.25 1.78
C SER A 170 -4.48 8.10 2.76
N LYS A 171 -3.28 7.64 3.08
CA LYS A 171 -2.32 8.31 3.97
C LYS A 171 -0.90 7.95 3.55
N THR A 172 -0.07 8.98 3.40
CA THR A 172 1.38 8.83 3.30
C THR A 172 1.99 8.71 4.70
N PHE A 173 2.93 7.80 4.88
CA PHE A 173 3.60 7.54 6.16
C PHE A 173 5.09 7.26 5.93
N SER A 174 5.88 7.50 6.98
CA SER A 174 7.32 7.23 6.97
C SER A 174 7.59 5.77 7.33
N LEU A 175 8.53 5.15 6.63
CA LEU A 175 9.06 3.81 6.86
C LEU A 175 10.06 3.74 8.02
N ILE A 176 10.46 4.89 8.57
CA ILE A 176 11.30 4.96 9.77
C ILE A 176 10.52 4.37 10.95
N LYS A 177 11.19 3.50 11.72
CA LYS A 177 10.63 2.96 12.98
C LYS A 177 10.86 3.97 14.10
N ASP A 178 9.78 4.27 14.83
CA ASP A 178 9.82 5.14 16.02
C ASP A 178 10.39 4.38 17.24
#